data_AF-A0A657ARM9-F1
#
_entry.id   AF-A0A657ARM9-F1
#
_cell.length_a   1.000
_cell.length_b   1.000
_cell.length_c   1.000
_cell.angle_alpha   90.00
_cell.angle_beta   90.00
_cell.angle_gamma   90.00
#
_symmetry.space_group_name_H-M   'P 1'
#
loop_
_entity.id
_entity.type
_entity.pdbx_description
1 polymer ?
#
loop_
_entity_poly.entity_id
_entity_poly.type
_entity_poly.pdbx_seq_one_letter_code
_entity_poly.pdbx_strand_id
1 'polypeptide(L)'
;MLNIAIHALEALTLALFAYAAYRIVNLSKKQSFQATTTLGVHSALDDEEILVDEYATPAPFITRIETLKEAQIFAGIQMIAIKREFQDLETGQLAWLREAIGYYLIGATDMIAKQAGCDLNTRTKFNELVLNTNLKLSQQEFKSITLGAAERITGDDVDMMILAGAKATKQWQATQQVNDSLKLRTRLNDWGVFA
;
A
#
# COMPACT_ATOMS: atom_id res chain seq x y z
N MET A 1 -16.57 40.87 -37.62
CA MET A 1 -15.30 40.29 -37.15
C MET A 1 -15.31 40.11 -35.64
N LEU A 2 -15.41 41.18 -34.83
CA LEU A 2 -15.38 41.08 -33.36
C LEU A 2 -16.53 40.25 -32.76
N ASN A 3 -17.77 40.44 -33.24
CA ASN A 3 -18.92 39.71 -32.72
C ASN A 3 -18.85 38.18 -32.97
N ILE A 4 -18.25 37.79 -34.10
CA ILE A 4 -18.04 36.37 -34.44
C ILE A 4 -16.97 35.77 -33.50
N ALA A 5 -15.93 36.53 -33.18
CA ALA A 5 -14.89 36.11 -32.25
C ALA A 5 -15.42 35.94 -30.82
N ILE A 6 -16.34 36.81 -30.38
CA ILE A 6 -16.98 36.72 -29.05
C ILE A 6 -17.82 35.44 -28.97
N HIS A 7 -18.69 35.19 -29.95
CA HIS A 7 -19.51 33.97 -29.95
C HIS A 7 -18.67 32.69 -30.09
N ALA A 8 -17.55 32.73 -30.82
CA ALA A 8 -16.61 31.60 -30.88
C ALA A 8 -15.94 31.34 -29.51
N LEU A 9 -15.60 32.40 -28.77
CA LEU A 9 -15.02 32.28 -27.43
C LEU A 9 -16.03 31.74 -26.42
N GLU A 10 -17.29 32.20 -26.48
CA GLU A 10 -18.39 31.70 -25.64
C GLU A 10 -18.68 30.22 -25.90
N ALA A 11 -18.68 29.79 -27.16
CA ALA A 11 -18.85 28.38 -27.50
C ALA A 11 -17.67 27.53 -26.97
N LEU A 12 -16.45 28.04 -27.04
CA LEU A 12 -15.26 27.36 -26.55
C LEU A 12 -15.25 27.21 -25.03
N THR A 13 -15.65 28.26 -24.29
CA THR A 13 -15.73 28.21 -22.82
C THR A 13 -16.82 27.26 -22.35
N LEU A 14 -17.98 27.25 -23.01
CA LEU A 14 -19.05 26.28 -22.72
C LEU A 14 -18.60 24.83 -23.01
N ALA A 15 -17.89 24.60 -24.11
CA ALA A 15 -17.34 23.29 -24.45
C ALA A 15 -16.31 22.81 -23.41
N LEU A 16 -15.43 23.70 -22.94
CA LEU A 16 -14.47 23.39 -21.89
C LEU A 16 -15.16 23.08 -20.56
N PHE A 17 -16.20 23.82 -20.20
CA PHE A 17 -16.97 23.58 -18.98
C PHE A 17 -17.69 22.23 -19.04
N ALA A 18 -18.31 21.90 -20.18
CA ALA A 18 -18.93 20.60 -20.41
C ALA A 18 -17.91 19.45 -20.35
N TYR A 19 -16.72 19.64 -20.93
CA TYR A 19 -15.64 18.66 -20.87
C TYR A 19 -15.10 18.45 -19.45
N ALA A 20 -14.93 19.53 -18.69
CA ALA A 20 -14.51 19.46 -17.29
C ALA A 20 -15.57 18.74 -16.44
N ALA A 21 -16.85 19.08 -16.59
CA ALA A 21 -17.95 18.39 -15.92
C ALA A 21 -18.01 16.90 -16.30
N TYR A 22 -17.83 16.57 -17.58
CA TYR A 22 -17.75 15.19 -18.04
C TYR A 22 -16.58 14.43 -17.39
N ARG A 23 -15.39 15.04 -17.32
CA ARG A 23 -14.23 14.44 -16.66
C ARG A 23 -14.45 14.23 -15.17
N ILE A 24 -15.03 15.20 -14.47
CA ILE A 24 -15.37 15.08 -13.04
C ILE A 24 -16.35 13.92 -12.84
N VAL A 25 -17.45 13.87 -13.60
CA VAL A 25 -18.44 12.79 -13.50
C VAL A 25 -17.82 11.44 -13.84
N ASN A 26 -16.98 11.35 -14.87
CA ASN A 26 -16.35 10.09 -15.26
C ASN A 26 -15.30 9.64 -14.23
N LEU A 27 -14.58 10.56 -13.57
CA LEU A 27 -13.68 10.25 -12.48
C LEU A 27 -14.45 9.79 -11.23
N SER A 28 -15.53 10.48 -10.86
CA SER A 28 -16.40 10.06 -9.76
C SER A 28 -17.07 8.71 -10.02
N LYS A 29 -17.48 8.44 -11.27
CA LYS A 29 -17.99 7.12 -11.68
C LYS A 29 -16.91 6.05 -11.66
N LYS A 30 -15.67 6.32 -12.06
CA LYS A 30 -14.57 5.34 -11.93
C LYS A 30 -14.25 5.04 -10.48
N GLN A 31 -14.29 6.06 -9.63
CA GLN A 31 -14.07 5.93 -8.18
C GLN A 31 -15.20 5.13 -7.50
N SER A 32 -16.45 5.23 -7.99
CA SER A 32 -17.56 4.38 -7.52
C SER A 32 -17.66 3.02 -8.21
N PHE A 33 -17.15 2.86 -9.43
CA PHE A 33 -17.18 1.59 -10.18
C PHE A 33 -16.06 0.63 -9.75
N GLN A 34 -14.95 1.13 -9.20
CA GLN A 34 -13.97 0.31 -8.47
C GLN A 34 -14.52 -0.22 -7.13
N ALA A 35 -15.66 0.28 -6.66
CA ALA A 35 -16.34 -0.25 -5.47
C ALA A 35 -17.43 -1.29 -5.77
N THR A 36 -17.70 -1.69 -7.03
CA THR A 36 -18.88 -2.54 -7.31
C THR A 36 -18.76 -3.57 -8.43
N THR A 37 -17.62 -3.77 -9.11
CA THR A 37 -17.59 -4.77 -10.20
C THR A 37 -16.29 -5.59 -10.31
N THR A 38 -16.21 -6.71 -9.59
CA THR A 38 -15.69 -8.00 -10.08
C THR A 38 -16.41 -9.17 -9.38
N LEU A 39 -17.67 -9.38 -9.75
CA LEU A 39 -18.42 -10.63 -9.50
C LEU A 39 -18.76 -11.22 -10.86
N GLY A 40 -18.03 -12.25 -11.31
CA GLY A 40 -18.27 -12.83 -12.65
C GLY A 40 -17.30 -13.89 -13.20
N VAL A 41 -17.18 -15.03 -12.51
CA VAL A 41 -17.03 -16.41 -13.05
C VAL A 41 -15.64 -16.92 -13.53
N HIS A 42 -15.24 -18.03 -12.86
CA HIS A 42 -14.11 -18.98 -13.06
C HIS A 42 -12.75 -18.50 -12.49
N SER A 43 -12.10 -19.17 -11.54
CA SER A 43 -12.00 -20.59 -11.20
C SER A 43 -11.75 -20.76 -9.69
N ALA A 44 -12.18 -21.87 -9.10
CA ALA A 44 -11.93 -22.22 -7.70
C ALA A 44 -10.41 -22.23 -7.43
N LEU A 45 -9.90 -21.22 -6.72
CA LEU A 45 -8.63 -21.17 -5.97
C LEU A 45 -8.54 -19.79 -5.26
N ASP A 46 -8.84 -19.74 -3.97
CA ASP A 46 -8.34 -18.81 -2.94
C ASP A 46 -8.03 -17.33 -3.27
N ASP A 47 -9.01 -16.60 -3.81
CA ASP A 47 -9.03 -15.13 -3.74
C ASP A 47 -9.78 -14.69 -2.47
N GLU A 48 -9.07 -14.60 -1.34
CA GLU A 48 -9.52 -13.76 -0.21
C GLU A 48 -9.36 -12.29 -0.61
N GLU A 49 -10.33 -11.80 -1.38
CA GLU A 49 -10.50 -10.38 -1.64
C GLU A 49 -10.78 -9.68 -0.30
N ILE A 50 -9.86 -8.81 0.11
CA ILE A 50 -9.96 -8.18 1.41
C ILE A 50 -11.02 -7.06 1.34
N LEU A 51 -12.28 -7.40 1.57
CA LEU A 51 -13.40 -6.44 1.66
C LEU A 51 -13.16 -5.47 2.84
N VAL A 52 -13.32 -4.17 2.59
CA VAL A 52 -13.30 -3.11 3.61
C VAL A 52 -14.76 -2.75 3.89
N ASP A 53 -15.25 -3.04 5.08
CA ASP A 53 -16.57 -2.57 5.50
C ASP A 53 -16.46 -1.09 5.90
N GLU A 54 -16.97 -0.20 5.06
CA GLU A 54 -16.89 1.25 5.20
C GLU A 54 -17.70 1.78 6.41
N TYR A 55 -18.52 0.92 7.04
CA TYR A 55 -19.38 1.26 8.19
C TYR A 55 -18.88 0.73 9.55
N ALA A 56 -17.72 0.10 9.62
CA ALA A 56 -17.20 -0.42 10.88
C ALA A 56 -16.86 0.72 11.86
N THR A 57 -17.35 0.63 13.10
CA THR A 57 -16.93 1.54 14.17
C THR A 57 -15.42 1.44 14.37
N PRO A 58 -14.67 2.56 14.35
CA PRO A 58 -13.22 2.51 14.41
C PRO A 58 -12.74 1.79 15.67
N ALA A 59 -11.71 0.95 15.54
CA ALA A 59 -11.15 0.20 16.67
C ALA A 59 -10.87 1.10 17.89
N PRO A 60 -11.13 0.65 19.13
CA PRO A 60 -10.81 1.40 20.34
C PRO A 60 -9.32 1.77 20.42
N PHE A 61 -9.00 2.86 21.12
CA PHE A 61 -7.61 3.33 21.25
C PHE A 61 -6.64 2.26 21.75
N ILE A 62 -7.02 1.49 22.78
CA ILE A 62 -6.18 0.42 23.34
C ILE A 62 -5.87 -0.64 22.28
N THR A 63 -6.88 -1.09 21.53
CA THR A 63 -6.70 -2.03 20.41
C THR A 63 -5.71 -1.48 19.41
N ARG A 64 -5.84 -0.22 18.99
CA ARG A 64 -4.88 0.40 18.05
C ARG A 64 -3.44 0.37 18.58
N ILE A 65 -3.23 0.65 19.86
CA ILE A 65 -1.88 0.63 20.45
C ILE A 65 -1.31 -0.80 20.50
N GLU A 66 -2.12 -1.80 20.84
CA GLU A 66 -1.70 -3.20 20.84
C GLU A 66 -1.37 -3.69 19.42
N THR A 67 -2.22 -3.36 18.46
CA THR A 67 -2.01 -3.65 17.03
C THR A 67 -0.75 -2.97 16.49
N LEU A 68 -0.46 -1.73 16.86
CA LEU A 68 0.78 -1.06 16.47
C LEU A 68 2.02 -1.76 17.06
N LYS A 69 1.95 -2.20 18.32
CA LYS A 69 3.04 -2.97 18.94
C LYS A 69 3.27 -4.29 18.22
N GLU A 70 2.20 -4.99 17.87
CA GLU A 70 2.27 -6.22 17.08
C GLU A 70 2.95 -5.99 15.73
N ALA A 71 2.56 -4.92 15.01
CA ALA A 71 3.20 -4.55 13.75
C ALA A 71 4.69 -4.22 13.91
N GLN A 72 5.06 -3.50 14.97
CA GLN A 72 6.46 -3.21 15.30
C GLN A 72 7.26 -4.47 15.62
N ILE A 73 6.68 -5.42 16.35
CA ILE A 73 7.32 -6.70 16.68
C ILE A 73 7.56 -7.50 15.39
N PHE A 74 6.54 -7.65 14.54
CA PHE A 74 6.66 -8.37 13.27
C PHE A 74 7.74 -7.76 12.38
N ALA A 75 7.67 -6.44 12.16
CA ALA A 75 8.66 -5.72 11.36
C ALA A 75 10.06 -5.89 11.94
N GLY A 76 10.21 -5.77 13.26
CA GLY A 76 11.47 -6.00 13.96
C GLY A 76 12.05 -7.37 13.69
N ILE A 77 11.26 -8.44 13.79
CA ILE A 77 11.66 -9.82 13.50
C ILE A 77 12.15 -9.96 12.06
N GLN A 78 11.40 -9.45 11.09
CA GLN A 78 11.74 -9.55 9.67
C GLN A 78 13.01 -8.77 9.32
N MET A 79 13.26 -7.66 10.00
CA MET A 79 14.44 -6.81 9.80
C MET A 79 15.74 -7.37 10.36
N ILE A 80 15.72 -8.38 11.25
CA ILE A 80 16.93 -8.90 11.90
C ILE A 80 17.96 -9.37 10.86
N ALA A 81 17.54 -10.17 9.88
CA ALA A 81 18.45 -10.69 8.86
C ALA A 81 19.05 -9.56 8.01
N ILE A 82 18.23 -8.58 7.62
CA ILE A 82 18.65 -7.44 6.80
C ILE A 82 19.66 -6.57 7.57
N LYS A 83 19.36 -6.21 8.82
CA LYS A 83 20.24 -5.37 9.64
C LYS A 83 21.58 -6.04 9.97
N ARG A 84 21.65 -7.36 9.97
CA ARG A 84 22.91 -8.12 10.16
C ARG A 84 23.79 -8.08 8.91
N GLU A 85 23.18 -8.12 7.73
CA GLU A 85 23.89 -8.17 6.45
C GLU A 85 24.25 -6.77 5.94
N PHE A 86 23.35 -5.80 6.14
CA PHE A 86 23.49 -4.41 5.70
C PHE A 86 23.59 -3.50 6.92
N GLN A 87 24.83 -3.25 7.37
CA GLN A 87 25.09 -2.41 8.54
C GLN A 87 24.67 -0.95 8.35
N ASP A 88 24.61 -0.45 7.11
CA ASP A 88 24.35 0.96 6.80
C ASP A 88 23.24 1.15 5.76
N LEU A 89 22.06 0.61 6.09
CA LEU A 89 20.81 0.78 5.32
C LEU A 89 20.43 2.25 5.11
N GLU A 90 21.01 3.18 5.87
CA GLU A 90 20.72 4.62 5.85
C GLU A 90 21.46 5.36 4.72
N THR A 91 22.46 4.74 4.12
CA THR A 91 23.15 5.32 2.96
C THR A 91 22.22 5.44 1.75
N GLY A 92 22.33 6.54 1.01
CA GLY A 92 21.52 6.77 -0.19
C GLY A 92 21.75 5.73 -1.31
N GLN A 93 22.86 4.98 -1.25
CA GLN A 93 23.19 3.93 -2.22
C GLN A 93 22.26 2.72 -2.14
N LEU A 94 21.58 2.54 -1.00
CA LEU A 94 20.64 1.44 -0.74
C LEU A 94 19.18 1.90 -0.74
N ALA A 95 18.88 3.04 -1.37
CA ALA A 95 17.51 3.58 -1.44
C ALA A 95 16.51 2.57 -2.06
N TRP A 96 16.93 1.88 -3.11
CA TRP A 96 16.16 0.83 -3.78
C TRP A 96 15.86 -0.37 -2.85
N LEU A 97 16.81 -0.74 -1.98
CA LEU A 97 16.63 -1.80 -0.98
C LEU A 97 15.65 -1.35 0.11
N ARG A 98 15.77 -0.12 0.58
CA ARG A 98 14.81 0.47 1.53
C ARG A 98 13.40 0.52 0.95
N GLU A 99 13.27 0.88 -0.32
CA GLU A 99 11.99 0.90 -1.03
C GLU A 99 11.37 -0.50 -1.10
N ALA A 100 12.15 -1.51 -1.49
CA ALA A 100 11.69 -2.89 -1.53
C ALA A 100 11.24 -3.41 -0.16
N ILE A 101 12.02 -3.14 0.89
CA ILE A 101 11.64 -3.46 2.26
C ILE A 101 10.36 -2.70 2.66
N GLY A 102 10.24 -1.45 2.23
CA GLY A 102 9.08 -0.60 2.48
C GLY A 102 7.78 -1.22 1.98
N TYR A 103 7.77 -1.70 0.73
CA TYR A 103 6.59 -2.38 0.16
C TYR A 103 6.17 -3.60 0.96
N TYR A 104 7.13 -4.44 1.36
CA TYR A 104 6.84 -5.61 2.19
C TYR A 104 6.27 -5.23 3.57
N LEU A 105 6.88 -4.24 4.23
CA LEU A 105 6.44 -3.80 5.54
C LEU A 105 5.07 -3.09 5.50
N ILE A 106 4.74 -2.40 4.41
CA ILE A 106 3.39 -1.85 4.19
C ILE A 106 2.37 -2.98 4.14
N GLY A 107 2.60 -4.00 3.30
CA GLY A 107 1.66 -5.12 3.19
C GLY A 107 1.45 -5.87 4.51
N ALA A 108 2.53 -6.04 5.27
CA ALA A 108 2.45 -6.63 6.61
C ALA A 108 1.65 -5.78 7.58
N THR A 109 2.01 -4.50 7.71
CA THR A 109 1.39 -3.57 8.67
C THR A 109 -0.08 -3.34 8.35
N ASP A 110 -0.42 -3.20 7.06
CA ASP A 110 -1.79 -3.07 6.60
C ASP A 110 -2.63 -4.30 6.94
N MET A 111 -2.07 -5.51 6.80
CA MET A 111 -2.77 -6.75 7.16
C MET A 111 -3.08 -6.79 8.67
N ILE A 112 -2.09 -6.52 9.53
CA ILE A 112 -2.27 -6.51 11.00
C ILE A 112 -3.34 -5.49 11.38
N ALA A 113 -3.22 -4.25 10.88
CA ALA A 113 -4.12 -3.17 11.22
C ALA A 113 -5.55 -3.42 10.70
N LYS A 114 -5.68 -4.00 9.50
CA LYS A 114 -6.98 -4.31 8.91
C LYS A 114 -7.73 -5.40 9.68
N GLN A 115 -7.04 -6.45 10.11
CA GLN A 115 -7.65 -7.50 10.94
C GLN A 115 -8.17 -6.97 12.28
N ALA A 116 -7.50 -5.95 12.82
CA ALA A 116 -7.93 -5.27 14.06
C ALA A 116 -9.06 -4.24 13.86
N GLY A 117 -9.58 -4.07 12.63
CA GLY A 117 -10.64 -3.10 12.33
C GLY A 117 -10.16 -1.64 12.34
N CYS A 118 -8.88 -1.39 12.06
CA CYS A 118 -8.36 -0.03 11.93
C CYS A 118 -8.77 0.61 10.59
N ASP A 119 -9.20 1.87 10.66
CA ASP A 119 -9.50 2.69 9.48
C ASP A 119 -8.23 3.00 8.64
N LEU A 120 -8.44 3.50 7.42
CA LEU A 120 -7.35 3.81 6.49
C LEU A 120 -6.37 4.84 7.06
N ASN A 121 -6.86 5.87 7.76
CA ASN A 121 -6.00 6.90 8.35
C ASN A 121 -5.06 6.32 9.41
N THR A 122 -5.58 5.43 10.25
CA THR A 122 -4.83 4.71 11.28
C THR A 122 -3.79 3.79 10.64
N ARG A 123 -4.17 3.07 9.57
CA ARG A 123 -3.26 2.21 8.80
C ARG A 123 -2.10 3.01 8.20
N THR A 124 -2.38 4.15 7.56
CA THR A 124 -1.34 5.04 7.02
C THR A 124 -0.37 5.52 8.09
N LYS A 125 -0.87 5.89 9.28
CA LYS A 125 -0.03 6.27 10.42
C LYS A 125 0.81 5.10 10.93
N PHE A 126 0.29 3.87 10.90
CA PHE A 126 1.07 2.70 11.30
C PHE A 126 2.20 2.46 10.30
N ASN A 127 1.91 2.53 8.99
CA ASN A 127 2.92 2.44 7.95
C ASN A 127 4.02 3.49 8.16
N GLU A 128 3.65 4.75 8.42
CA GLU A 128 4.61 5.81 8.75
C GLU A 128 5.49 5.45 9.96
N LEU A 129 4.89 5.04 11.07
CA LEU A 129 5.62 4.71 12.28
C LEU A 129 6.52 3.49 12.10
N VAL A 130 6.02 2.41 11.50
CA VAL A 130 6.77 1.16 11.26
C VAL A 130 7.92 1.38 10.29
N LEU A 131 7.68 2.09 9.19
CA LEU A 131 8.73 2.38 8.21
C LEU A 131 9.80 3.32 8.79
N ASN A 132 9.41 4.40 9.46
CA ASN A 132 10.38 5.36 10.03
C ASN A 132 11.26 4.72 11.12
N THR A 133 10.68 3.88 11.97
CA THR A 133 11.43 3.18 13.02
C THR A 133 12.39 2.12 12.48
N ASN A 134 12.13 1.53 11.31
CA ASN A 134 12.94 0.45 10.77
C ASN A 134 13.91 0.87 9.66
N LEU A 135 13.58 1.90 8.89
CA LEU A 135 14.31 2.29 7.68
C LEU A 135 14.84 3.73 7.71
N LYS A 136 14.41 4.55 8.68
CA LYS A 136 14.76 5.98 8.82
C LYS A 136 14.65 6.77 7.51
N LEU A 137 13.50 6.62 6.85
CA LEU A 137 13.24 7.24 5.56
C LEU A 137 13.19 8.78 5.67
N SER A 138 13.66 9.46 4.63
CA SER A 138 13.29 10.86 4.41
C SER A 138 11.80 10.97 4.06
N GLN A 139 11.22 12.16 4.22
CA GLN A 139 9.81 12.36 3.84
C GLN A 139 9.55 12.08 2.35
N GLN A 140 10.53 12.35 1.49
CA GLN A 140 10.40 12.09 0.05
C GLN A 140 10.35 10.60 -0.25
N GLU A 141 11.21 9.80 0.40
CA GLU A 141 11.21 8.35 0.24
C GLU A 141 9.94 7.72 0.80
N PHE A 142 9.51 8.13 1.99
CA PHE A 142 8.25 7.66 2.56
C PHE A 142 7.07 7.94 1.61
N LYS A 143 7.02 9.15 1.03
CA LYS A 143 5.99 9.51 0.05
C LYS A 143 6.09 8.66 -1.21
N SER A 144 7.29 8.43 -1.73
CA SER A 144 7.52 7.61 -2.93
C SER A 144 7.01 6.19 -2.72
N ILE A 145 7.42 5.54 -1.62
CA ILE A 145 7.02 4.17 -1.30
C ILE A 145 5.51 4.08 -1.08
N THR A 146 4.92 5.04 -0.34
CA THR A 146 3.48 5.02 -0.09
C THR A 146 2.68 5.23 -1.37
N LEU A 147 3.15 6.10 -2.27
CA LEU A 147 2.52 6.32 -3.57
C LEU A 147 2.63 5.07 -4.45
N GLY A 148 3.82 4.46 -4.55
CA GLY A 148 4.02 3.22 -5.30
C GLY A 148 3.14 2.09 -4.79
N ALA A 149 2.97 1.96 -3.47
CA ALA A 149 2.08 0.96 -2.88
C ALA A 149 0.59 1.22 -3.19
N ALA A 150 0.19 2.49 -3.27
CA ALA A 150 -1.18 2.90 -3.59
C ALA A 150 -1.50 2.76 -5.09
N GLU A 151 -0.51 3.00 -5.95
CA GLU A 151 -0.64 2.96 -7.42
C GLU A 151 -0.26 1.59 -8.02
N ARG A 152 0.05 0.60 -7.18
CA ARG A 152 0.45 -0.74 -7.62
C ARG A 152 -0.55 -1.36 -8.60
N ILE A 153 -0.03 -2.12 -9.56
CA ILE A 153 -0.81 -2.87 -10.52
C ILE A 153 -0.87 -4.32 -10.06
N THR A 154 -2.06 -4.93 -10.08
CA THR A 154 -2.21 -6.33 -9.67
C THR A 154 -1.25 -7.24 -10.44
N GLY A 155 -0.47 -8.03 -9.69
CA GLY A 155 0.51 -8.96 -10.25
C GLY A 155 1.82 -8.32 -10.73
N ASP A 156 1.99 -7.01 -10.59
CA ASP A 156 3.31 -6.39 -10.73
C ASP A 156 4.21 -6.76 -9.54
N ASP A 157 5.49 -6.40 -9.67
CA ASP A 157 6.44 -6.67 -8.62
C ASP A 157 5.95 -6.09 -7.28
N VAL A 158 5.56 -4.81 -7.26
CA VAL A 158 5.22 -4.07 -6.04
C VAL A 158 4.08 -4.75 -5.29
N ASP A 159 3.05 -5.16 -6.02
CA ASP A 159 1.93 -5.94 -5.52
C ASP A 159 2.38 -7.29 -4.97
N MET A 160 3.27 -8.01 -5.66
CA MET A 160 3.82 -9.26 -5.15
C MET A 160 4.58 -9.09 -3.82
N MET A 161 5.33 -7.99 -3.65
CA MET A 161 6.07 -7.72 -2.42
C MET A 161 5.14 -7.35 -1.25
N ILE A 162 4.13 -6.53 -1.52
CA ILE A 162 3.08 -6.18 -0.55
C ILE A 162 2.31 -7.45 -0.13
N LEU A 163 1.91 -8.28 -1.09
CA LEU A 163 1.21 -9.55 -0.83
C LEU A 163 2.08 -10.52 -0.04
N ALA A 164 3.39 -10.56 -0.30
CA ALA A 164 4.31 -11.40 0.47
C ALA A 164 4.35 -10.97 1.95
N GLY A 165 4.43 -9.67 2.23
CA GLY A 165 4.38 -9.14 3.60
C GLY A 165 3.06 -9.45 4.31
N ALA A 166 1.94 -9.31 3.60
CA ALA A 166 0.62 -9.65 4.11
C ALA A 166 0.48 -11.15 4.44
N LYS A 167 0.93 -12.03 3.53
CA LYS A 167 0.93 -13.49 3.72
C LYS A 167 1.83 -13.92 4.88
N ALA A 168 3.04 -13.36 4.95
CA ALA A 168 3.98 -13.63 6.03
C ALA A 168 3.39 -13.26 7.40
N THR A 169 2.67 -12.16 7.47
CA THR A 169 1.97 -11.72 8.69
C THR A 169 0.87 -12.68 9.06
N LYS A 170 -0.03 -13.04 8.12
CA LYS A 170 -1.13 -13.98 8.38
C LYS A 170 -0.59 -15.31 8.92
N GLN A 171 0.52 -15.79 8.36
CA GLN A 171 1.18 -16.98 8.87
C GLN A 171 1.76 -16.79 10.27
N TRP A 172 2.45 -15.68 10.51
CA TRP A 172 3.06 -15.38 11.81
C TRP A 172 2.01 -15.26 12.91
N GLN A 173 0.87 -14.63 12.66
CA GLN A 173 -0.21 -14.55 13.66
C GLN A 173 -0.76 -15.94 14.02
N ALA A 174 -0.85 -16.83 13.04
CA ALA A 174 -1.35 -18.20 13.25
C ALA A 174 -0.33 -19.12 13.96
N THR A 175 0.96 -18.98 13.67
CA THR A 175 1.99 -19.98 14.05
C THR A 175 3.15 -19.42 14.87
N GLN A 176 3.21 -18.10 15.04
CA GLN A 176 4.37 -17.36 15.56
C GLN A 176 5.66 -17.58 14.76
N GLN A 177 5.56 -18.10 13.54
CA GLN A 177 6.68 -18.37 12.64
C GLN A 177 6.36 -17.90 11.22
N VAL A 178 7.41 -17.58 10.47
CA VAL A 178 7.32 -17.24 9.04
C VAL A 178 8.19 -18.23 8.27
N ASN A 179 7.59 -18.92 7.30
CA ASN A 179 8.31 -19.84 6.42
C ASN A 179 9.42 -19.11 5.68
N ASP A 180 10.52 -19.81 5.40
CA ASP A 180 11.68 -19.21 4.75
C ASP A 180 11.35 -18.55 3.41
N SER A 181 10.41 -19.09 2.64
CA SER A 181 9.95 -18.53 1.36
C SER A 181 9.23 -17.18 1.50
N LEU A 182 8.66 -16.89 2.67
CA LEU A 182 7.93 -15.65 2.96
C LEU A 182 8.75 -14.64 3.74
N LYS A 183 9.92 -15.03 4.30
CA LYS A 183 10.80 -14.10 5.01
C LYS A 183 11.25 -12.98 4.10
N LEU A 184 11.32 -11.77 4.66
CA LEU A 184 11.75 -10.56 3.95
C LEU A 184 13.04 -10.76 3.16
N ARG A 185 14.07 -11.35 3.78
CA ARG A 185 15.38 -11.57 3.12
C ARG A 185 15.29 -12.45 1.87
N THR A 186 14.49 -13.52 1.94
CA THR A 186 14.28 -14.43 0.80
C THR A 186 13.50 -13.72 -0.28
N ARG A 187 12.44 -13.01 0.08
CA ARG A 187 11.62 -12.27 -0.88
C ARG A 187 12.38 -11.17 -1.61
N LEU A 188 13.26 -10.46 -0.92
CA LEU A 188 14.18 -9.51 -1.56
C LEU A 188 15.09 -10.23 -2.57
N ASN A 189 15.62 -11.41 -2.22
CA ASN A 189 16.44 -12.20 -3.14
C ASN A 189 15.69 -12.62 -4.41
N ASP A 190 14.48 -13.16 -4.24
CA ASP A 190 13.62 -13.62 -5.34
C ASP A 190 13.25 -12.48 -6.29
N TRP A 191 13.19 -11.26 -5.77
CA TRP A 191 12.92 -10.04 -6.51
C TRP A 191 14.13 -9.47 -7.27
N GLY A 192 15.31 -10.10 -7.15
CA GLY A 192 16.52 -9.60 -7.81
C GLY A 192 17.07 -8.32 -7.19
N VAL A 193 16.65 -7.97 -5.96
CA VAL A 193 17.23 -6.87 -5.18
C VAL A 193 18.75 -7.12 -5.02
N PHE A 194 19.17 -8.35 -4.81
CA PHE A 194 20.60 -8.68 -4.65
C PHE A 194 21.30 -9.14 -5.95
N ALA A 195 20.67 -8.97 -7.12
CA ALA A 195 21.19 -9.45 -8.41
C ALA A 195 22.19 -8.50 -9.06
#